data_AF-A0A498NP83-F1
#
_entry.id   AF-A0A498NP83-F1
#
_cell.length_a   1.000
_cell.length_b   1.000
_cell.length_c   1.000
_cell.angle_alpha   90.00
_cell.angle_beta   90.00
_cell.angle_gamma   90.00
#
_symmetry.space_group_name_H-M   'P 1'
#
loop_
_entity.id
_entity.type
_entity.pdbx_description
1 polymer ?
#
loop_
_entity_poly.entity_id
_entity_poly.type
_entity_poly.pdbx_seq_one_letter_code
_entity_poly.pdbx_strand_id
1 'polypeptide(L)'
;MATEGDPTDFVKVLHLLVISFTWGMQVWVSFIAGFVLISQVSMHTFGLVQSKLFPFYFYCLLGSNAVNLAIYAVYHPRELLDWHEGIQMTLFFVAVIMAGLNAQWFGPSVTENMLVMQEIEKEHGLGNQVGMSSNKEGYAKLREQDPKYKEHRTAFYRYHGLSSLCNLIGFFSTTVNLIYLALHLGTI
;
A
#
# COMPACT_ATOMS: atom_id res chain seq x y z
N MET A 1 9.87 -1.36 29.18
CA MET A 1 9.03 -1.24 30.38
C MET A 1 7.61 -1.14 29.89
N ALA A 2 6.75 -2.10 30.19
CA ALA A 2 5.31 -1.90 30.02
C ALA A 2 4.90 -0.74 30.92
N THR A 3 4.06 0.18 30.44
CA THR A 3 3.54 1.23 31.30
C THR A 3 2.53 0.61 32.25
N GLU A 4 2.83 0.60 33.55
CA GLU A 4 1.89 0.21 34.60
C GLU A 4 0.84 1.32 34.74
N GLY A 5 -0.25 1.23 33.98
CA GLY A 5 -1.38 2.17 34.04
C GLY A 5 -2.19 2.20 32.75
N ASP A 6 -3.48 2.51 32.87
CA ASP A 6 -4.36 2.67 31.73
C ASP A 6 -3.85 3.75 30.77
N PRO A 7 -4.04 3.60 29.44
CA PRO A 7 -3.66 4.63 28.48
C PRO A 7 -4.34 5.96 28.81
N THR A 8 -3.59 7.05 28.76
CA THR A 8 -4.16 8.39 28.90
C THR A 8 -5.12 8.70 27.76
N ASP A 9 -6.08 9.60 27.98
CA ASP A 9 -7.06 9.98 26.94
C ASP A 9 -6.37 10.52 25.68
N PHE A 10 -5.26 11.24 25.84
CA PHE A 10 -4.44 11.70 24.73
C PHE A 10 -3.92 10.53 23.88
N VAL A 11 -3.41 9.47 24.50
CA VAL A 11 -2.88 8.29 23.78
C VAL A 11 -4.01 7.54 23.07
N LYS A 12 -5.17 7.40 23.70
CA LYS A 12 -6.36 6.79 23.08
C LYS A 12 -6.79 7.56 21.82
N VAL A 13 -6.89 8.89 21.93
CA VAL A 13 -7.23 9.77 20.81
C VAL A 13 -6.17 9.70 19.70
N LEU A 14 -4.88 9.74 20.06
CA LEU A 14 -3.79 9.62 19.10
C LEU A 14 -3.85 8.29 18.35
N HIS A 15 -4.01 7.17 19.06
CA HIS A 15 -4.14 5.85 18.44
C HIS A 15 -5.31 5.81 17.45
N LEU A 16 -6.48 6.29 17.86
CA LEU A 16 -7.67 6.36 17.01
C LEU A 16 -7.45 7.20 15.75
N LEU A 17 -6.82 8.38 15.89
CA LEU A 17 -6.53 9.25 14.75
C LEU A 17 -5.54 8.60 13.78
N VAL A 18 -4.48 7.96 14.28
CA VAL A 18 -3.44 7.34 13.45
C VAL A 18 -4.00 6.14 12.69
N ILE A 19 -4.75 5.24 13.35
CA ILE A 19 -5.36 4.09 12.67
C ILE A 19 -6.45 4.51 11.68
N SER A 20 -7.27 5.52 12.01
CA SER A 20 -8.27 6.07 11.09
C SER A 20 -7.63 6.73 9.87
N PHE A 21 -6.57 7.51 10.07
CA PHE A 21 -5.77 8.10 8.98
C PHE A 21 -5.19 7.00 8.07
N THR A 22 -4.59 5.97 8.66
CA THR A 22 -4.01 4.84 7.92
C THR A 22 -5.05 4.17 7.05
N TRP A 23 -6.19 3.78 7.65
CA TRP A 23 -7.28 3.12 6.95
C TRP A 23 -7.87 3.99 5.84
N GLY A 24 -8.20 5.25 6.16
CA GLY A 24 -8.77 6.19 5.19
C GLY A 24 -7.84 6.46 4.00
N MET A 25 -6.53 6.59 4.25
CA MET A 25 -5.53 6.73 3.20
C MET A 25 -5.47 5.49 2.29
N GLN A 26 -5.53 4.27 2.85
CA GLN A 26 -5.58 3.04 2.05
C GLN A 26 -6.81 2.97 1.16
N VAL A 27 -7.99 3.30 1.72
CA VAL A 27 -9.25 3.35 0.97
C VAL A 27 -9.13 4.32 -0.20
N TRP A 28 -8.72 5.56 0.09
CA TRP A 28 -8.63 6.61 -0.91
C TRP A 28 -7.64 6.29 -2.02
N VAL A 29 -6.40 5.93 -1.68
CA VAL A 29 -5.33 5.73 -2.66
C VAL A 29 -5.59 4.48 -3.50
N SER A 30 -6.02 3.38 -2.87
CA SER A 30 -6.10 2.06 -3.54
C SER A 30 -7.41 1.85 -4.30
N PHE A 31 -8.53 2.33 -3.76
CA PHE A 31 -9.87 2.00 -4.27
C PHE A 31 -10.59 3.17 -4.92
N ILE A 32 -10.10 4.41 -4.76
CA ILE A 32 -10.74 5.59 -5.35
C ILE A 32 -9.80 6.25 -6.35
N ALA A 33 -8.68 6.82 -5.88
CA ALA A 33 -7.76 7.60 -6.69
C ALA A 33 -7.19 6.82 -7.88
N GLY A 34 -6.81 5.55 -7.67
CA GLY A 34 -6.29 4.68 -8.73
C GLY A 34 -7.29 4.48 -9.88
N PHE A 35 -8.55 4.14 -9.56
CA PHE A 35 -9.61 3.90 -10.55
C PHE A 35 -10.04 5.17 -11.27
N VAL A 36 -10.10 6.30 -10.56
CA VAL A 36 -10.40 7.59 -11.17
C VAL A 36 -9.29 7.94 -12.16
N LEU A 37 -8.02 7.94 -11.73
CA LEU A 37 -6.90 8.38 -12.57
C LEU A 37 -6.72 7.49 -13.80
N ILE A 38 -6.75 6.16 -13.67
CA ILE A 38 -6.55 5.26 -14.82
C ILE A 38 -7.61 5.42 -15.91
N SER A 39 -8.80 5.94 -15.56
CA SER A 39 -9.88 6.22 -16.51
C SER A 39 -9.75 7.58 -17.20
N GLN A 40 -9.03 8.54 -16.62
CA GLN A 40 -9.01 9.93 -17.06
C GLN A 40 -7.70 10.36 -17.73
N VAL A 41 -6.59 9.67 -17.48
CA VAL A 41 -5.27 10.04 -18.03
C VAL A 41 -4.62 8.92 -18.85
N SER A 42 -3.57 9.24 -19.59
CA SER A 42 -2.77 8.23 -20.30
C SER A 42 -2.03 7.32 -19.33
N MET A 43 -1.70 6.11 -19.75
CA MET A 43 -0.96 5.15 -18.91
C MET A 43 0.40 5.68 -18.45
N HIS A 44 1.07 6.49 -19.29
CA HIS A 44 2.34 7.12 -18.92
C HIS A 44 2.16 8.19 -17.84
N THR A 45 1.12 9.02 -17.96
CA THR A 45 0.78 10.04 -16.95
C THR A 45 0.37 9.38 -15.64
N PHE A 46 -0.46 8.34 -15.70
CA PHE A 46 -0.86 7.55 -14.55
C PHE A 46 0.36 6.97 -13.81
N GLY A 47 1.25 6.30 -14.55
CA GLY A 47 2.48 5.74 -13.99
C GLY A 47 3.40 6.79 -13.38
N LEU A 48 3.53 7.97 -14.03
CA LEU A 48 4.30 9.08 -13.49
C LEU A 48 3.74 9.55 -12.13
N VAL A 49 2.43 9.78 -12.04
CA VAL A 49 1.76 10.17 -10.79
C VAL A 49 1.99 9.11 -9.71
N GLN A 50 1.81 7.83 -10.03
CA GLN A 50 2.05 6.74 -9.09
C GLN A 50 3.50 6.69 -8.61
N SER A 51 4.49 6.85 -9.50
CA SER A 51 5.92 6.86 -9.14
C SER A 51 6.28 7.94 -8.12
N LYS A 52 5.51 9.04 -8.09
CA LYS A 52 5.72 10.15 -7.15
C LYS A 52 4.93 9.95 -5.86
N LEU A 53 3.70 9.45 -5.93
CA LEU A 53 2.84 9.33 -4.75
C LEU A 53 3.06 8.04 -3.95
N PHE A 54 3.32 6.91 -4.62
CA PHE A 54 3.41 5.60 -3.97
C PHE A 54 4.55 5.48 -2.95
N PRO A 55 5.76 6.05 -3.17
CA PRO A 55 6.77 6.08 -2.13
C PRO A 55 6.26 6.75 -0.85
N PHE A 56 5.69 7.95 -0.95
CA PHE A 56 5.14 8.65 0.22
C PHE A 56 4.01 7.87 0.86
N TYR A 57 3.08 7.33 0.08
CA TYR A 57 2.00 6.48 0.57
C TYR A 57 2.53 5.29 1.37
N PHE A 58 3.48 4.52 0.84
CA PHE A 58 4.02 3.35 1.52
C PHE A 58 4.83 3.70 2.78
N TYR A 59 5.59 4.79 2.77
CA TYR A 59 6.29 5.26 3.98
C TYR A 59 5.33 5.82 5.03
N CYS A 60 4.26 6.51 4.62
CA CYS A 60 3.20 6.93 5.52
C CYS A 60 2.53 5.72 6.18
N LEU A 61 2.19 4.67 5.40
CA LEU A 61 1.68 3.41 5.94
C LEU A 61 2.66 2.74 6.89
N LEU A 62 3.94 2.70 6.55
CA LEU A 62 4.95 2.10 7.40
C LEU A 62 5.05 2.83 8.74
N GLY A 63 5.15 4.15 8.70
CA GLY A 63 5.24 4.99 9.89
C GLY A 63 3.98 4.89 10.76
N SER A 64 2.79 4.99 10.16
CA SER A 64 1.54 4.97 10.90
C SER A 64 1.24 3.59 11.50
N ASN A 65 1.51 2.49 10.78
CA ASN A 65 1.39 1.15 11.32
C ASN A 65 2.42 0.86 12.41
N ALA A 66 3.65 1.38 12.29
CA ALA A 66 4.66 1.25 13.32
C ALA A 66 4.27 2.00 14.60
N VAL A 67 3.69 3.21 14.48
CA VAL A 67 3.16 3.96 15.62
C VAL A 67 2.00 3.20 16.28
N ASN A 68 1.06 2.67 15.49
CA ASN A 68 -0.04 1.87 16.02
C ASN A 68 0.45 0.61 16.74
N LEU A 69 1.40 -0.11 16.15
CA LEU A 69 2.03 -1.27 16.79
C LEU A 69 2.73 -0.89 18.09
N ALA A 70 3.50 0.20 18.10
CA ALA A 70 4.24 0.66 19.27
C ALA A 70 3.29 1.03 20.42
N ILE A 71 2.24 1.80 20.13
CA ILE A 71 1.21 2.12 21.12
C ILE A 71 0.58 0.82 21.63
N TYR A 72 0.13 -0.05 20.73
CA TYR A 72 -0.55 -1.29 21.12
C TYR A 72 0.34 -2.20 21.98
N ALA A 73 1.64 -2.34 21.63
CA ALA A 73 2.60 -3.17 22.35
C ALA A 73 3.01 -2.62 23.72
N VAL A 74 2.99 -1.30 23.91
CA VAL A 74 3.29 -0.69 25.21
C VAL A 74 2.22 -1.01 26.25
N TYR A 75 0.96 -1.08 25.82
CA TYR A 75 -0.20 -1.30 26.71
C TYR A 75 -0.69 -2.76 26.77
N HIS A 76 -0.20 -3.64 25.90
CA HIS A 76 -0.55 -5.06 25.91
C HIS A 76 0.73 -5.93 25.95
N PRO A 77 1.30 -6.16 27.15
CA PRO A 77 2.50 -6.97 27.32
C PRO A 77 2.29 -8.39 26.78
N ARG A 78 3.25 -8.91 26.02
CA ARG A 78 3.12 -10.21 25.32
C ARG A 78 2.75 -11.38 26.23
N GLU A 79 3.21 -11.34 27.48
CA GLU A 79 2.98 -12.40 28.49
C GLU A 79 1.54 -12.41 29.03
N LEU A 80 0.79 -11.33 28.80
CA LEU A 80 -0.57 -11.13 29.29
C LEU A 80 -1.62 -11.09 28.18
N LEU A 81 -1.23 -11.29 26.91
CA LEU A 81 -2.14 -11.19 25.78
C LEU A 81 -3.23 -12.25 25.84
N ASP A 82 -4.48 -11.80 25.79
CA ASP A 82 -5.58 -12.68 25.44
C ASP A 82 -5.56 -13.06 23.93
N TRP A 83 -6.48 -13.94 23.53
CA TRP A 83 -6.56 -14.39 22.14
C TRP A 83 -6.85 -13.26 21.14
N HIS A 84 -7.74 -12.33 21.47
CA HIS A 84 -8.11 -11.21 20.62
C HIS A 84 -6.98 -10.19 20.51
N GLU A 85 -6.34 -9.88 21.64
CA GLU A 85 -5.21 -8.97 21.70
C GLU A 85 -4.00 -9.53 20.93
N GLY A 86 -3.78 -10.84 21.00
CA GLY A 86 -2.77 -11.55 20.22
C GLY A 86 -3.01 -11.45 18.70
N ILE A 87 -4.28 -11.54 18.27
CA ILE A 87 -4.67 -11.32 16.88
C ILE A 87 -4.37 -9.88 16.47
N GLN A 88 -4.81 -8.87 17.24
CA GLN A 88 -4.60 -7.46 16.89
C GLN A 88 -3.12 -7.09 16.78
N MET A 89 -2.31 -7.57 17.74
CA MET A 89 -0.85 -7.41 17.74
C MET A 89 -0.21 -8.00 16.47
N THR A 90 -0.62 -9.22 16.12
CA THR A 90 -0.14 -9.91 14.92
C THR A 90 -0.51 -9.15 13.66
N LEU A 91 -1.74 -8.64 13.57
CA LEU A 91 -2.22 -7.87 12.43
C LEU A 91 -1.46 -6.55 12.25
N PHE A 92 -1.15 -5.83 13.35
CA PHE A 92 -0.29 -4.64 13.28
C PHE A 92 1.12 -4.98 12.80
N PHE A 93 1.71 -6.06 13.31
CA PHE A 93 3.03 -6.52 12.90
C PHE A 93 3.06 -6.89 11.41
N VAL A 94 2.05 -7.63 10.94
CA VAL A 94 1.88 -7.96 9.52
C VAL A 94 1.74 -6.68 8.68
N ALA A 95 0.94 -5.70 9.12
CA ALA A 95 0.77 -4.45 8.39
C ALA A 95 2.08 -3.67 8.24
N VAL A 96 2.91 -3.62 9.29
CA VAL A 96 4.26 -3.02 9.24
C VAL A 96 5.15 -3.73 8.23
N ILE A 97 5.20 -5.07 8.26
CA ILE A 97 6.01 -5.86 7.31
C ILE A 97 5.54 -5.62 5.87
N MET A 98 4.24 -5.67 5.61
CA MET A 98 3.69 -5.47 4.26
C MET A 98 3.98 -4.06 3.74
N ALA A 99 3.84 -3.03 4.58
CA ALA A 99 4.19 -1.66 4.24
C ALA A 99 5.70 -1.50 3.99
N GLY A 100 6.54 -2.13 4.82
CA GLY A 100 8.00 -2.15 4.65
C GLY A 100 8.44 -2.83 3.35
N LEU A 101 7.86 -3.99 3.01
CA LEU A 101 8.09 -4.69 1.75
C LEU A 101 7.76 -3.82 0.54
N ASN A 102 6.64 -3.11 0.60
CA ASN A 102 6.23 -2.17 -0.43
C ASN A 102 7.14 -0.94 -0.52
N ALA A 103 7.50 -0.33 0.60
CA ALA A 103 8.32 0.87 0.62
C ALA A 103 9.77 0.62 0.17
N GLN A 104 10.36 -0.51 0.56
CA GLN A 104 11.77 -0.80 0.35
C GLN A 104 12.07 -1.63 -0.91
N TRP A 105 11.18 -2.55 -1.29
CA TRP A 105 11.48 -3.51 -2.37
C TRP A 105 10.48 -3.43 -3.53
N PHE A 106 9.20 -3.71 -3.28
CA PHE A 106 8.26 -3.90 -4.38
C PHE A 106 7.89 -2.58 -5.08
N GLY A 107 7.65 -1.50 -4.33
CA GLY A 107 7.33 -0.19 -4.88
C GLY A 107 8.44 0.38 -5.79
N PRO A 108 9.70 0.42 -5.33
CA PRO A 108 10.85 0.79 -6.17
C PRO A 108 10.98 -0.10 -7.40
N SER A 109 10.88 -1.42 -7.25
CA SER A 109 11.00 -2.37 -8.37
C SER A 109 9.90 -2.18 -9.43
N VAL A 110 8.66 -1.91 -9.01
CA VAL A 110 7.55 -1.59 -9.93
C VAL A 110 7.87 -0.31 -10.69
N THR A 111 8.33 0.73 -9.99
CA THR A 111 8.64 2.03 -10.59
C THR A 111 9.77 1.93 -11.60
N GLU A 112 10.86 1.24 -11.27
CA GLU A 112 12.01 1.06 -12.15
C GLU A 112 11.61 0.34 -13.45
N ASN A 113 10.94 -0.81 -13.34
CA ASN A 113 10.51 -1.57 -14.52
C ASN A 113 9.50 -0.78 -15.37
N MET A 114 8.60 -0.03 -14.72
CA MET A 114 7.65 0.84 -15.41
C MET A 114 8.37 1.95 -16.19
N LEU A 115 9.37 2.61 -15.61
CA LEU A 115 10.10 3.70 -16.29
C LEU A 115 10.85 3.20 -17.52
N VAL A 116 11.52 2.04 -17.41
CA VAL A 116 12.19 1.42 -18.56
C VAL A 116 11.19 1.03 -19.65
N MET A 117 10.04 0.46 -19.28
CA MET A 117 8.97 0.17 -20.24
C MET A 117 8.47 1.44 -20.93
N GLN A 118 8.23 2.51 -20.18
CA GLN A 118 7.73 3.78 -20.73
C GLN A 118 8.72 4.44 -21.69
N GLU A 119 10.03 4.30 -21.45
CA GLU A 119 11.06 4.79 -22.36
C GLU A 119 11.00 4.05 -23.69
N ILE A 120 11.01 2.72 -23.68
CA ILE A 120 10.91 1.90 -24.89
C ILE A 120 9.57 2.16 -25.62
N GLU A 121 8.48 2.30 -24.89
CA GLU A 121 7.16 2.61 -25.46
C GLU A 121 7.16 3.95 -26.19
N LYS A 122 7.84 4.98 -25.65
CA LYS A 122 7.96 6.30 -26.29
C LYS A 122 8.74 6.23 -27.61
N GLU A 123 9.83 5.46 -27.65
CA GLU A 123 10.61 5.24 -28.88
C GLU A 123 9.77 4.63 -30.01
N HIS A 124 8.72 3.89 -29.65
CA HIS A 124 7.81 3.23 -30.58
C HIS A 124 6.46 3.97 -30.77
N GLY A 125 6.36 5.21 -30.27
CA GLY A 125 5.14 6.04 -30.41
C GLY A 125 3.94 5.56 -29.59
N LEU A 126 4.16 4.77 -28.53
CA LEU A 126 3.14 4.28 -27.60
C LEU A 126 3.12 5.11 -26.31
N GLY A 127 2.04 4.99 -25.51
CA GLY A 127 2.00 5.52 -24.14
C GLY A 127 1.20 6.80 -23.91
N ASN A 128 0.93 7.56 -24.96
CA ASN A 128 0.16 8.81 -24.89
C ASN A 128 -1.36 8.61 -25.00
N GLN A 129 -1.81 7.39 -25.31
CA GLN A 129 -3.22 7.12 -25.46
C GLN A 129 -3.94 7.07 -24.09
N VAL A 130 -5.16 7.58 -24.03
CA VAL A 130 -6.01 7.57 -22.84
C VAL A 130 -6.81 6.27 -22.78
N GLY A 131 -6.85 5.67 -21.59
CA GLY A 131 -7.59 4.44 -21.30
C GLY A 131 -6.80 3.15 -21.51
N MET A 132 -7.07 2.14 -20.69
CA MET A 132 -6.32 0.87 -20.65
C MET A 132 -6.36 0.04 -21.94
N SER A 133 -7.33 0.27 -22.83
CA SER A 133 -7.57 -0.56 -24.01
C SER A 133 -7.08 0.04 -25.33
N SER A 134 -6.48 1.21 -25.30
CA SER A 134 -5.95 1.84 -26.52
C SER A 134 -4.71 1.12 -27.03
N ASN A 135 -4.66 0.85 -28.34
CA ASN A 135 -3.49 0.35 -29.05
C ASN A 135 -2.92 -1.00 -28.58
N LYS A 136 -3.80 -1.95 -28.18
CA LYS A 136 -3.41 -3.30 -27.73
C LYS A 136 -2.49 -4.03 -28.71
N GLU A 137 -2.72 -3.88 -30.02
CA GLU A 137 -1.89 -4.49 -31.05
C GLU A 137 -0.46 -3.95 -31.06
N GLY A 138 -0.27 -2.63 -30.89
CA GLY A 138 1.05 -2.03 -30.79
C GLY A 138 1.86 -2.57 -29.61
N TYR A 139 1.23 -2.66 -28.44
CA TYR A 139 1.86 -3.25 -27.25
C TYR A 139 2.13 -4.76 -27.38
N ALA A 140 1.32 -5.49 -28.15
CA ALA A 140 1.54 -6.91 -28.42
C ALA A 140 2.74 -7.11 -29.36
N LYS A 141 2.81 -6.34 -30.45
CA LYS A 141 3.93 -6.36 -31.38
C LYS A 141 5.25 -5.97 -30.69
N LEU A 142 5.25 -4.90 -29.90
CA LEU A 142 6.44 -4.48 -29.16
C LEU A 142 6.96 -5.58 -28.21
N ARG A 143 6.06 -6.29 -27.53
CA ARG A 143 6.40 -7.43 -26.67
C ARG A 143 7.03 -8.61 -27.42
N GLU A 144 6.67 -8.81 -28.69
CA GLU A 144 7.24 -9.87 -29.51
C GLU A 144 8.57 -9.47 -30.13
N GLN A 145 8.74 -8.19 -30.45
CA GLN A 145 9.92 -7.66 -31.14
C GLN A 145 11.07 -7.30 -30.20
N ASP A 146 10.78 -6.84 -28.98
CA ASP A 146 11.78 -6.38 -28.02
C ASP A 146 11.86 -7.32 -26.78
N PRO A 147 12.92 -8.14 -26.69
CA PRO A 147 13.15 -9.02 -25.54
C PRO A 147 13.31 -8.27 -24.21
N LYS A 148 13.94 -7.10 -24.23
CA LYS A 148 14.16 -6.25 -23.05
C LYS A 148 12.83 -5.72 -22.54
N TYR A 149 11.97 -5.23 -23.44
CA TYR A 149 10.61 -4.81 -23.09
C TYR A 149 9.80 -5.96 -22.48
N LYS A 150 9.86 -7.16 -23.07
CA LYS A 150 9.16 -8.35 -22.56
C LYS A 150 9.61 -8.74 -21.15
N GLU A 151 10.91 -8.68 -20.88
CA GLU A 151 11.50 -8.97 -19.57
C GLU A 151 10.99 -7.98 -18.52
N HIS A 152 11.18 -6.67 -18.74
CA HIS A 152 10.74 -5.63 -17.81
C HIS A 152 9.23 -5.63 -17.62
N ARG A 153 8.45 -5.91 -18.66
CA ARG A 153 7.00 -6.07 -18.54
C ARG A 153 6.62 -7.24 -17.63
N THR A 154 7.28 -8.38 -17.77
CA THR A 154 7.03 -9.54 -16.91
C THR A 154 7.38 -9.23 -15.45
N ALA A 155 8.53 -8.59 -15.22
CA ALA A 155 8.96 -8.15 -13.91
C ALA A 155 8.00 -7.11 -13.29
N PHE A 156 7.57 -6.12 -14.07
CA PHE A 156 6.60 -5.11 -13.67
C PHE A 156 5.31 -5.77 -13.15
N TYR A 157 4.66 -6.64 -13.94
CA TYR A 157 3.41 -7.28 -13.51
C TYR A 157 3.60 -8.18 -12.28
N ARG A 158 4.74 -8.88 -12.19
CA ARG A 158 5.06 -9.71 -11.02
C ARG A 158 5.18 -8.86 -9.76
N TYR A 159 6.00 -7.82 -9.77
CA TYR A 159 6.20 -6.95 -8.61
C TYR A 159 4.96 -6.11 -8.30
N HIS A 160 4.20 -5.69 -9.31
CA HIS A 160 2.95 -4.96 -9.13
C HIS A 160 1.90 -5.84 -8.45
N GLY A 161 1.78 -7.10 -8.87
CA GLY A 161 0.90 -8.08 -8.22
C GLY A 161 1.29 -8.34 -6.77
N LEU A 162 2.58 -8.56 -6.50
CA LEU A 162 3.10 -8.72 -5.13
C LEU A 162 2.86 -7.47 -4.27
N SER A 163 3.10 -6.29 -4.83
CA SER A 163 2.91 -5.02 -4.13
C SER A 163 1.43 -4.80 -3.76
N SER A 164 0.55 -5.09 -4.71
CA SER A 164 -0.91 -5.00 -4.54
C SER A 164 -1.40 -5.99 -3.48
N LEU A 165 -0.86 -7.22 -3.47
CA LEU A 165 -1.18 -8.22 -2.45
C LEU A 165 -0.74 -7.77 -1.06
N CYS A 166 0.49 -7.27 -0.91
CA CYS A 166 0.96 -6.70 0.36
C CYS A 166 0.07 -5.55 0.83
N ASN A 167 -0.31 -4.65 -0.08
CA ASN A 167 -1.18 -3.53 0.23
C ASN A 167 -2.57 -4.00 0.68
N LEU A 168 -3.12 -5.02 0.02
CA LEU A 168 -4.42 -5.61 0.37
C LEU A 168 -4.40 -6.32 1.73
N ILE A 169 -3.35 -7.11 2.01
CA ILE A 169 -3.16 -7.75 3.32
C ILE A 169 -3.05 -6.67 4.42
N GLY A 170 -2.25 -5.63 4.19
CA GLY A 170 -2.12 -4.51 5.14
C GLY A 170 -3.45 -3.75 5.35
N PHE A 171 -4.26 -3.61 4.30
CA PHE A 171 -5.59 -3.03 4.39
C PHE A 171 -6.55 -3.88 5.23
N PHE A 172 -6.56 -5.20 5.02
CA PHE A 172 -7.36 -6.10 5.85
C PHE A 172 -6.92 -6.08 7.31
N SER A 173 -5.61 -6.13 7.58
CA SER A 173 -5.08 -6.00 8.95
C SER A 173 -5.52 -4.71 9.63
N THR A 174 -5.39 -3.59 8.94
CA THR A 174 -5.79 -2.27 9.47
C THR A 174 -7.30 -2.21 9.69
N THR A 175 -8.10 -2.74 8.77
CA THR A 175 -9.57 -2.78 8.87
C THR A 175 -10.03 -3.60 10.07
N VAL A 176 -9.50 -4.80 10.25
CA VAL A 176 -9.86 -5.65 11.39
C VAL A 176 -9.47 -4.98 12.70
N ASN A 177 -8.26 -4.41 12.80
CA ASN A 177 -7.85 -3.69 14.00
C ASN A 177 -8.71 -2.46 14.30
N LEU A 178 -9.14 -1.73 13.27
CA LEU A 178 -10.06 -0.61 13.42
C LEU A 178 -11.44 -1.07 13.90
N ILE A 179 -11.95 -2.20 13.40
CA ILE A 179 -13.21 -2.79 13.86
C ILE A 179 -13.11 -3.19 15.34
N TYR A 180 -12.03 -3.87 15.74
CA TYR A 180 -11.81 -4.21 17.14
C TYR A 180 -11.77 -2.97 18.03
N LEU A 181 -11.04 -1.92 17.61
CA LEU A 181 -10.98 -0.66 18.34
C LEU A 181 -12.38 -0.04 18.47
N ALA A 182 -13.17 -0.05 17.40
CA ALA A 182 -14.52 0.51 17.40
C ALA A 182 -15.48 -0.27 18.32
N LEU A 183 -15.39 -1.61 18.35
CA LEU A 183 -16.23 -2.45 19.21
C LEU A 183 -15.95 -2.28 20.71
N HIS A 184 -14.78 -1.76 21.08
CA HIS A 184 -14.40 -1.47 22.46
C HIS A 184 -14.59 0.00 22.86
N LEU A 185 -15.18 0.84 21.99
CA LEU A 185 -15.60 2.19 22.37
C LEU A 185 -16.78 2.08 23.35
N GLY A 186 -16.58 2.56 24.58
CA GLY A 186 -17.55 2.39 25.67
C GLY A 186 -18.91 3.07 25.46
N THR A 187 -18.99 4.04 24.55
CA THR A 187 -20.24 4.69 24.11
C THR A 187 -20.10 5.17 22.66
N ILE A 188 -21.15 5.00 21.85
CA ILE A 188 -21.39 5.81 20.64
C ILE A 188 -22.24 7.01 21.06
#